data_AF-A0A0B3XYZ1-F1
#
_entry.id   AF-A0A0B3XYZ1-F1
#
_cell.length_a   1.000
_cell.length_b   1.000
_cell.length_c   1.000
_cell.angle_alpha   90.00
_cell.angle_beta   90.00
_cell.angle_gamma   90.00
#
_symmetry.space_group_name_H-M   'P 1'
#
loop_
_entity.id
_entity.type
_entity.pdbx_description
1 polymer ?
#
loop_
_entity_poly.entity_id
_entity_poly.type
_entity_poly.pdbx_seq_one_letter_code
_entity_poly.pdbx_strand_id
1 'polypeptide(L)'
;MRLAQLTFLPKKLSQSASFLPFLQSITVLFALTLFPPLIYEEDHAYDILFTGTRTEQDVQTITRGDLVNFKNTWLRPDNATIFVVGDTTLDAIKPMLEKEFGKWKVKGNKGTKQFERKGRGITRPFLFRIIH
;
A
#
# COMPACT_ATOMS: atom_id res chain seq x y z
N MET A 1 -44.84 47.34 -1.65
CA MET A 1 -43.54 47.50 -0.94
C MET A 1 -43.08 46.14 -0.43
N ARG A 2 -42.18 45.47 -1.17
CA ARG A 2 -41.68 44.13 -0.82
C ARG A 2 -40.20 44.00 -1.21
N LEU A 3 -39.33 44.79 -0.58
CA LEU A 3 -37.92 44.93 -0.98
C LEU A 3 -36.97 45.04 0.24
N ALA A 4 -37.15 44.21 1.28
CA ALA A 4 -36.30 44.22 2.47
C ALA A 4 -35.82 42.82 2.92
N GLN A 5 -35.80 41.82 2.04
CA GLN A 5 -35.41 40.45 2.38
C GLN A 5 -34.12 39.97 1.68
N LEU A 6 -33.43 40.82 0.91
CA LEU A 6 -32.30 40.37 0.07
C LEU A 6 -30.89 40.66 0.60
N THR A 7 -30.73 41.23 1.80
CA THR A 7 -29.42 41.63 2.35
C THR A 7 -28.86 40.70 3.44
N PHE A 8 -29.58 39.65 3.84
CA PHE A 8 -29.20 38.77 4.96
C PHE A 8 -28.56 37.42 4.56
N LEU A 9 -28.23 37.23 3.28
CA LEU A 9 -27.73 35.97 2.73
C LEU A 9 -26.20 35.73 2.68
N PRO A 10 -25.27 36.69 2.84
CA PRO A 10 -23.85 36.43 2.53
C PRO A 10 -23.13 35.60 3.61
N LYS A 11 -23.53 35.71 4.88
CA LYS A 11 -22.80 35.05 5.99
C LYS A 11 -23.07 33.54 6.07
N LYS A 12 -24.30 33.11 5.78
CA LYS A 12 -24.67 31.69 5.76
C LYS A 12 -24.06 30.95 4.57
N LEU A 13 -23.92 31.60 3.42
CA LEU A 13 -23.27 31.03 2.23
C LEU A 13 -21.74 30.87 2.41
N SER A 14 -21.09 31.80 3.10
CA SER A 14 -19.65 31.72 3.39
C SER A 14 -19.31 30.60 4.39
N GLN A 15 -20.19 30.37 5.38
CA GLN A 15 -20.04 29.24 6.31
C GLN A 15 -20.30 27.89 5.64
N SER A 16 -21.27 27.75 4.73
CA SER A 16 -21.46 26.48 4.01
C SER A 16 -20.33 26.19 3.01
N ALA A 17 -19.77 27.23 2.39
CA ALA A 17 -18.65 27.08 1.46
C ALA A 17 -17.36 26.59 2.14
N SER A 18 -17.15 26.91 3.43
CA SER A 18 -15.97 26.45 4.19
C SER A 18 -16.02 24.95 4.55
N PHE A 19 -17.18 24.29 4.44
CA PHE A 19 -17.31 22.83 4.57
C PHE A 19 -17.09 22.06 3.25
N LEU A 20 -17.08 22.74 2.09
CA LEU A 20 -16.83 22.10 0.80
C LEU A 20 -15.48 21.34 0.71
N PRO A 21 -14.33 21.88 1.16
CA PRO A 21 -13.08 21.12 1.12
C PRO A 21 -13.10 19.89 2.04
N PHE A 22 -13.85 19.95 3.14
CA PHE A 22 -14.06 18.81 4.03
C PHE A 22 -14.90 17.70 3.35
N LEU A 23 -15.98 18.08 2.65
CA LEU A 23 -16.81 17.14 1.90
C LEU A 23 -16.07 16.51 0.71
N GLN A 24 -15.25 17.30 -0.01
CA GLN A 24 -14.42 16.77 -1.10
C GLN A 24 -13.38 15.76 -0.60
N SER A 25 -12.86 15.95 0.61
CA SER A 25 -11.91 15.03 1.23
C SER A 25 -12.54 13.67 1.57
N ILE A 26 -13.81 13.65 1.98
CA ILE A 26 -14.55 12.41 2.27
C ILE A 26 -14.72 11.55 1.00
N THR A 27 -15.00 12.17 -0.15
CA THR A 27 -15.13 11.44 -1.43
C THR A 27 -13.86 10.70 -1.81
N VAL A 28 -12.69 11.31 -1.62
CA VAL A 28 -11.40 10.67 -1.92
C VAL A 28 -11.19 9.46 -1.02
N LEU A 29 -11.53 9.55 0.27
CA LEU A 29 -11.36 8.45 1.21
C LEU A 29 -12.26 7.24 0.87
N PHE A 30 -13.51 7.50 0.49
CA PHE A 30 -14.42 6.45 0.02
C PHE A 30 -13.90 5.78 -1.26
N ALA A 31 -13.41 6.57 -2.22
CA ALA A 31 -12.82 6.01 -3.43
C ALA A 31 -11.63 5.10 -3.13
N LEU A 32 -10.70 5.51 -2.25
CA LEU A 32 -9.53 4.70 -1.87
C LEU A 32 -9.89 3.40 -1.13
N THR A 33 -11.09 3.32 -0.56
CA THR A 33 -11.60 2.15 0.15
C THR A 33 -12.34 1.20 -0.79
N LEU A 34 -13.20 1.73 -1.67
CA LEU A 34 -14.03 0.92 -2.58
C LEU A 34 -13.27 0.46 -3.82
N PHE A 35 -12.28 1.23 -4.25
CA PHE A 35 -11.62 0.98 -5.53
C PHE A 35 -10.83 -0.34 -5.56
N PRO A 36 -9.99 -0.69 -4.56
CA PRO A 36 -9.20 -1.93 -4.60
C PRO A 36 -10.02 -3.21 -4.86
N PRO A 37 -11.12 -3.52 -4.12
CA PRO A 37 -11.91 -4.73 -4.35
C PRO A 37 -12.75 -4.70 -5.64
N LEU A 38 -12.89 -3.53 -6.28
CA LEU A 38 -13.57 -3.43 -7.57
C LEU A 38 -12.66 -3.74 -8.76
N ILE A 39 -11.37 -3.38 -8.65
CA ILE A 39 -10.40 -3.57 -9.73
C ILE A 39 -9.57 -4.84 -9.58
N TYR A 40 -9.43 -5.31 -8.34
CA TYR A 40 -8.75 -6.53 -7.99
C TYR A 40 -9.80 -7.49 -7.42
N GLU A 41 -9.87 -8.69 -7.95
CA GLU A 41 -10.77 -9.72 -7.41
C GLU A 41 -10.36 -10.08 -5.98
N GLU A 42 -11.31 -10.64 -5.22
CA GLU A 42 -11.06 -11.14 -3.86
C GLU A 42 -9.82 -12.04 -3.84
N ASP A 43 -8.99 -11.90 -2.80
CA ASP A 43 -7.69 -12.58 -2.60
C ASP A 43 -6.54 -12.15 -3.53
N HIS A 44 -6.68 -11.09 -4.33
CA HIS A 44 -5.58 -10.58 -5.14
C HIS A 44 -4.52 -9.83 -4.28
N ALA A 45 -3.24 -9.88 -4.70
CA ALA A 45 -2.14 -9.25 -3.94
C ALA A 45 -2.25 -7.72 -3.73
N TYR A 46 -3.19 -7.06 -4.41
CA TYR A 46 -3.47 -5.62 -4.29
C TYR A 46 -4.91 -5.32 -3.86
N ASP A 47 -5.68 -6.31 -3.43
CA ASP A 47 -7.03 -6.14 -2.87
C ASP A 47 -7.01 -5.56 -1.42
N ILE A 48 -5.87 -5.02 -0.99
CA ILE A 48 -5.77 -4.35 0.30
C ILE A 48 -6.31 -2.92 0.18
N LEU A 49 -7.11 -2.52 1.17
CA LEU A 49 -7.60 -1.15 1.32
C LEU A 49 -6.43 -0.16 1.30
N PHE A 50 -6.44 0.79 0.37
CA PHE A 50 -5.34 1.76 0.23
C PHE A 50 -5.20 2.69 1.44
N THR A 51 -6.29 2.87 2.18
CA THR A 51 -6.33 3.60 3.45
C THR A 51 -5.63 2.86 4.59
N GLY A 52 -5.34 1.56 4.42
CA GLY A 52 -4.76 0.71 5.47
C GLY A 52 -5.67 0.54 6.69
N THR A 53 -6.93 0.95 6.61
CA THR A 53 -7.88 0.85 7.72
C THR A 53 -8.24 -0.61 7.96
N ARG A 54 -7.66 -1.18 9.02
CA ARG A 54 -8.16 -2.39 9.69
C ARG A 54 -8.92 -1.97 10.95
N THR A 55 -9.88 -2.79 11.37
CA THR A 55 -10.69 -2.50 12.55
C THR A 55 -9.83 -2.53 13.83
N GLU A 56 -10.29 -1.91 14.91
CA GLU A 56 -9.58 -1.99 16.19
C GLU A 56 -9.42 -3.43 16.67
N GLN A 57 -10.43 -4.26 16.39
CA GLN A 57 -10.41 -5.69 16.67
C GLN A 57 -9.26 -6.41 15.93
N ASP A 58 -9.00 -6.06 14.66
CA ASP A 58 -7.92 -6.69 13.89
C ASP A 58 -6.56 -6.44 14.54
N VAL A 59 -6.31 -5.20 15.00
CA VAL A 59 -5.03 -4.84 15.64
C VAL A 59 -4.84 -5.58 16.96
N GLN A 60 -5.90 -5.73 17.75
CA GLN A 60 -5.87 -6.42 19.05
C GLN A 60 -5.55 -7.92 18.92
N THR A 61 -5.80 -8.53 17.76
CA THR A 61 -5.53 -9.96 17.53
C THR A 61 -4.10 -10.26 17.10
N ILE A 62 -3.31 -9.24 16.70
CA ILE A 62 -1.95 -9.44 16.18
C ILE A 62 -1.01 -9.85 17.32
N THR A 63 -0.37 -10.99 17.16
CA THR A 63 0.63 -11.48 18.11
C THR A 63 2.06 -11.15 17.67
N ARG A 64 3.01 -11.25 18.60
CA ARG A 64 4.44 -11.18 18.27
C ARG A 64 4.86 -12.25 17.26
N GLY A 65 4.23 -13.43 17.33
CA GLY A 65 4.51 -14.53 16.40
C GLY A 65 4.20 -14.13 14.96
N ASP A 66 3.08 -13.43 14.75
CA ASP A 66 2.66 -12.95 13.44
C ASP A 66 3.64 -11.92 12.87
N LEU A 67 4.15 -11.01 13.70
CA LEU A 67 5.16 -10.04 13.28
C LEU A 67 6.48 -10.69 12.89
N VAL A 68 6.93 -11.68 13.67
CA VAL A 68 8.15 -12.44 13.36
C VAL A 68 7.97 -13.23 12.06
N ASN A 69 6.81 -13.85 11.87
CA ASN A 69 6.48 -14.58 10.65
C ASN A 69 6.38 -13.65 9.43
N PHE A 70 5.77 -12.48 9.57
CA PHE A 70 5.70 -11.47 8.53
C PHE A 70 7.10 -11.01 8.12
N LYS A 71 7.95 -10.68 9.09
CA LYS A 71 9.36 -10.32 8.85
C LYS A 71 10.07 -11.43 8.07
N ASN A 72 10.02 -12.68 8.55
CA ASN A 72 10.75 -13.78 7.91
C ASN A 72 10.23 -14.13 6.50
N THR A 73 8.95 -13.86 6.22
CA THR A 73 8.29 -14.13 4.93
C THR A 73 8.59 -13.05 3.90
N TRP A 74 8.56 -11.77 4.30
CA TRP A 74 8.58 -10.64 3.36
C TRP A 74 9.84 -9.77 3.44
N LEU A 75 10.45 -9.62 4.61
CA LEU A 75 11.66 -8.83 4.82
C LEU A 75 12.86 -9.77 4.90
N ARG A 76 13.53 -9.98 3.76
CA ARG A 76 14.57 -11.01 3.62
C ARG A 76 15.76 -10.51 2.80
N PRO A 77 16.98 -11.01 3.07
CA PRO A 77 18.18 -10.57 2.37
C PRO A 77 18.21 -11.00 0.89
N ASP A 78 17.55 -12.11 0.54
CA ASP A 78 17.40 -12.60 -0.84
C ASP A 78 16.39 -11.80 -1.67
N ASN A 79 15.67 -10.87 -1.05
CA ASN A 79 14.69 -9.99 -1.69
C ASN A 79 15.00 -8.50 -1.44
N ALA A 80 16.14 -8.18 -0.82
CA ALA A 80 16.53 -6.82 -0.45
C ALA A 80 17.56 -6.27 -1.42
N THR A 81 17.41 -4.98 -1.78
CA THR A 81 18.40 -4.23 -2.54
C THR A 81 18.75 -2.97 -1.76
N ILE A 82 20.04 -2.76 -1.48
CA ILE A 82 20.54 -1.59 -0.75
C ILE A 82 21.10 -0.58 -1.74
N PHE A 83 20.58 0.64 -1.68
CA PHE A 83 21.06 1.77 -2.48
C PHE A 83 21.80 2.75 -1.56
N VAL A 84 23.01 3.14 -1.96
CA VAL A 84 23.84 4.10 -1.22
C VAL A 84 24.10 5.28 -2.13
N VAL A 85 23.79 6.49 -1.65
CA VAL A 85 23.96 7.74 -2.42
C VAL A 85 24.69 8.75 -1.54
N GLY A 86 25.81 9.27 -2.01
CA GLY A 86 26.65 10.23 -1.29
C GLY A 86 28.10 10.19 -1.76
N ASP A 87 28.96 10.99 -1.11
CA ASP A 87 30.41 10.98 -1.31
C ASP A 87 31.04 9.78 -0.57
N THR A 88 30.89 8.60 -1.16
CA THR A 88 31.44 7.36 -0.63
C THR A 88 31.84 6.44 -1.78
N THR A 89 32.79 5.55 -1.51
CA THR A 89 33.19 4.49 -2.44
C THR A 89 32.60 3.15 -2.01
N LEU A 90 32.56 2.20 -2.94
CA LEU A 90 32.11 0.84 -2.67
C LEU A 90 33.00 0.15 -1.62
N ASP A 91 34.31 0.39 -1.68
CA ASP A 91 35.29 -0.21 -0.77
C ASP A 91 35.13 0.27 0.68
N ALA A 92 34.69 1.52 0.86
CA ALA A 92 34.39 2.07 2.19
C ALA A 92 33.09 1.48 2.76
N ILE A 93 32.03 1.37 1.95
CA ILE A 93 30.71 1.01 2.44
C ILE A 93 30.49 -0.51 2.57
N LYS A 94 31.10 -1.32 1.69
CA LYS A 94 30.96 -2.77 1.69
C LYS A 94 31.31 -3.43 3.04
N PRO A 95 32.45 -3.14 3.70
CA PRO A 95 32.76 -3.77 4.99
C PRO A 95 31.76 -3.37 6.09
N MET A 96 31.19 -2.17 6.05
CA MET A 96 30.15 -1.73 6.97
C MET A 96 28.85 -2.50 6.74
N LEU A 97 28.45 -2.68 5.48
CA LEU A 97 27.27 -3.47 5.12
C LEU A 97 27.42 -4.94 5.51
N GLU A 98 28.59 -5.55 5.27
CA GLU A 98 28.86 -6.93 5.67
C GLU A 98 28.84 -7.10 7.19
N LYS A 99 29.35 -6.11 7.94
CA LYS A 99 29.31 -6.13 9.41
C LYS A 99 27.88 -6.14 9.95
N GLU A 100 27.01 -5.28 9.42
CA GLU A 100 25.65 -5.10 9.92
C GLU A 100 24.66 -6.13 9.34
N PHE A 101 24.74 -6.40 8.04
CA PHE A 101 23.79 -7.26 7.32
C PHE A 101 24.32 -8.65 6.98
N GLY A 102 25.62 -8.94 7.08
CA GLY A 102 26.18 -10.25 6.71
C GLY A 102 25.66 -11.43 7.55
N LYS A 103 25.21 -11.14 8.78
CA LYS A 103 24.57 -12.10 9.70
C LYS A 103 23.08 -12.28 9.45
N TRP A 104 22.46 -11.45 8.62
CA TRP A 104 21.05 -11.59 8.27
C TRP A 104 20.87 -12.76 7.31
N LYS A 105 20.43 -13.90 7.85
CA LYS A 105 20.18 -15.11 7.09
C LYS A 105 18.69 -15.29 6.81
N VAL A 106 18.43 -15.91 5.67
CA VAL A 106 17.10 -16.38 5.27
C VAL A 106 16.56 -17.38 6.29
N LYS A 107 15.28 -17.24 6.67
CA LYS A 107 14.54 -18.23 7.47
C LYS A 107 13.17 -18.50 6.85
N GLY A 108 12.83 -19.77 6.66
CA GLY A 108 11.54 -20.19 6.11
C GLY A 108 11.33 -19.86 4.64
N ASN A 109 10.11 -20.09 4.15
CA ASN A 109 9.74 -19.92 2.76
C ASN A 109 9.48 -18.45 2.39
N LYS A 110 9.81 -18.08 1.15
CA LYS A 110 9.54 -16.74 0.61
C LYS A 110 8.04 -16.58 0.37
N GLY A 111 7.49 -15.41 0.73
CA GLY A 111 6.12 -15.05 0.37
C GLY A 111 5.94 -14.91 -1.14
N THR A 112 4.88 -15.50 -1.68
CA THR A 112 4.51 -15.37 -3.10
C THR A 112 3.34 -14.42 -3.24
N LYS A 113 3.48 -13.39 -4.07
CA LYS A 113 2.36 -12.52 -4.45
C LYS A 113 1.55 -13.20 -5.55
N GLN A 114 0.25 -13.38 -5.31
CA GLN A 114 -0.66 -13.92 -6.31
C GLN A 114 -1.14 -12.79 -7.21
N PHE A 115 -0.66 -12.78 -8.45
CA PHE A 115 -1.11 -11.86 -9.50
C PHE A 115 -2.06 -12.54 -10.49
N GLU A 116 -2.17 -13.87 -10.43
CA GLU A 116 -3.03 -14.62 -11.32
C GLU A 116 -4.46 -14.64 -10.78
N ARG A 117 -5.39 -14.35 -11.68
CA ARG A 117 -6.82 -14.31 -11.42
C ARG A 117 -7.35 -15.74 -11.19
N LYS A 118 -7.78 -16.05 -9.96
CA LYS A 118 -8.31 -17.38 -9.61
C LYS A 118 -9.71 -17.56 -10.22
N GLY A 119 -9.77 -18.04 -11.47
CA GLY A 119 -11.04 -18.40 -12.13
C GLY A 119 -11.17 -18.14 -13.63
N ARG A 120 -10.12 -17.72 -14.35
CA ARG A 120 -10.06 -17.91 -15.82
C ARG A 120 -8.86 -18.80 -16.04
N GLY A 121 -9.10 -20.06 -16.38
CA GLY A 121 -8.11 -20.85 -17.08
C GLY A 121 -7.82 -20.15 -18.40
N ILE A 122 -6.87 -19.21 -18.38
CA ILE A 122 -6.32 -18.66 -19.61
C ILE A 122 -5.39 -19.76 -20.10
N THR A 123 -5.92 -20.67 -20.92
CA THR A 123 -5.11 -21.46 -21.84
C THR A 123 -4.19 -20.49 -22.54
N ARG A 124 -2.93 -20.41 -22.09
CA ARG A 124 -1.87 -19.71 -22.79
C ARG A 124 -1.63 -20.51 -24.06
N PRO A 125 -1.94 -20.02 -25.27
CA PRO A 125 -1.32 -20.62 -26.44
C PRO A 125 0.19 -20.38 -26.29
N PHE A 126 0.94 -21.47 -26.21
CA PHE A 126 2.38 -21.51 -26.39
C PHE A 126 2.81 -20.54 -27.50
N LEU A 127 3.65 -19.53 -27.21
CA LEU A 127 4.58 -19.01 -28.21
C LEU A 127 5.79 -18.31 -27.55
N PHE A 128 6.90 -19.04 -27.57
CA PHE A 128 8.30 -18.63 -27.65
C PHE A 128 9.00 -17.93 -26.47
N ARG A 129 9.73 -18.79 -25.73
CA ARG A 129 11.12 -18.57 -25.29
C ARG A 129 11.95 -17.96 -26.43
N ILE A 130 12.53 -16.77 -26.22
CA ILE A 130 13.83 -16.42 -26.82
C ILE A 130 14.72 -15.82 -25.71
N ILE A 131 15.78 -16.58 -25.49
CA ILE A 131 17.01 -16.30 -24.77
C ILE A 131 17.77 -15.21 -25.54
N HIS A 132 18.38 -14.25 -24.85
CA HIS A 132 19.75 -13.82 -25.07
C HIS A 132 20.38 -13.60 -23.69
#